data_AF-A0A368DJ79-F1
#
_entry.id   AF-A0A368DJ79-F1
#
_cell.length_a   1.000
_cell.length_b   1.000
_cell.length_c   1.000
_cell.angle_alpha   90.00
_cell.angle_beta   90.00
_cell.angle_gamma   90.00
#
_symmetry.space_group_name_H-M   'P 1'
#
loop_
_entity.id
_entity.type
_entity.pdbx_description
1 polymer ?
#
loop_
_entity_poly.entity_id
_entity_poly.type
_entity_poly.pdbx_seq_one_letter_code
_entity_poly.pdbx_strand_id
1 'polypeptide(L)'
;MKKLILFFVLASYSCQGEQTVNIQNPILELEALRQNNNFSTPFRVLETTISDASVFDKPYGKTELTIGYVLRYYFYTTIKLKGDSNRLTSMDGSKFNIQSSNDALEVAKSTIDVIAGMSFGSEEYRKFIDKYFPGCIDYTKVPNPCASTKEYQPVCGCDGFTYNNRGEAYCAGVQRVSDSACQ
;
A
#
# COMPACT_ATOMS: atom_id res chain seq x y z
N MET A 1 66.04 -39.98 -0.86
CA MET A 1 64.60 -40.11 -0.56
C MET A 1 64.00 -38.70 -0.51
N LYS A 2 63.25 -38.33 -1.54
CA LYS A 2 62.64 -37.00 -1.73
C LYS A 2 61.62 -36.74 -0.61
N LYS A 3 61.87 -35.74 0.24
CA LYS A 3 60.83 -35.22 1.15
C LYS A 3 60.09 -34.10 0.44
N LEU A 4 58.83 -34.40 0.14
CA LEU A 4 57.84 -33.53 -0.49
C LEU A 4 57.53 -32.35 0.45
N ILE A 5 57.84 -31.14 0.01
CA ILE A 5 57.47 -29.89 0.69
C ILE A 5 55.99 -29.62 0.38
N LEU A 6 55.13 -29.63 1.40
CA LEU A 6 53.73 -29.26 1.28
C LEU A 6 53.58 -27.80 1.76
N PHE A 7 53.53 -26.86 0.82
CA PHE A 7 53.19 -25.46 1.09
C PHE A 7 51.70 -25.34 1.39
N PHE A 8 51.33 -25.19 2.65
CA PHE A 8 49.98 -24.79 3.05
C PHE A 8 49.85 -23.28 2.84
N VAL A 9 49.23 -22.89 1.73
CA VAL A 9 48.80 -21.50 1.49
C VAL A 9 47.57 -21.26 2.36
N LEU A 10 47.79 -20.71 3.56
CA LEU A 10 46.72 -20.09 4.35
C LEU A 10 46.38 -18.76 3.67
N ALA A 11 45.45 -18.82 2.71
CA ALA A 11 44.78 -17.62 2.21
C ALA A 11 43.98 -17.03 3.39
N SER A 12 44.55 -16.04 4.05
CA SER A 12 43.83 -15.14 4.95
C SER A 12 42.83 -14.36 4.11
N TYR A 13 41.63 -14.91 3.96
CA TYR A 13 40.47 -14.11 3.56
C TYR A 13 40.13 -13.18 4.73
N SER A 14 40.84 -12.06 4.78
CA SER A 14 40.33 -10.85 5.42
C SER A 14 39.11 -10.41 4.61
N CYS A 15 37.93 -10.90 4.99
CA CYS A 15 36.68 -10.28 4.58
C CYS A 15 36.54 -9.01 5.42
N GLN A 16 37.20 -7.93 4.99
CA GLN A 16 36.83 -6.59 5.43
C GLN A 16 35.46 -6.28 4.83
N GLY A 17 34.44 -6.57 5.62
CA GLY A 17 33.10 -6.04 5.48
C GLY A 17 32.69 -5.45 6.81
N GLU A 18 33.42 -4.45 7.30
CA GLU A 18 32.85 -3.52 8.28
C GLU A 18 31.74 -2.75 7.57
N GLN A 19 30.52 -3.31 7.56
CA GLN A 19 29.34 -2.45 7.50
C GLN A 19 29.21 -1.81 8.87
N THR A 20 29.83 -0.64 9.00
CA THR A 20 29.34 0.34 9.95
C THR A 20 27.92 0.70 9.52
N VAL A 21 26.93 0.03 10.10
CA VAL A 21 25.54 0.48 10.04
C VAL A 21 25.54 1.81 10.77
N ASN A 22 25.67 2.89 10.00
CA ASN A 22 25.34 4.23 10.45
C ASN A 22 23.82 4.25 10.64
N ILE A 23 23.37 3.81 11.81
CA ILE A 23 22.02 4.06 12.31
C ILE A 23 21.96 5.56 12.51
N GLN A 24 21.53 6.28 11.47
CA GLN A 24 20.79 7.54 11.54
C GLN A 24 20.36 8.03 10.15
N ASN A 25 20.06 7.15 9.18
CA ASN A 25 19.35 7.60 7.99
C ASN A 25 17.85 7.43 8.25
N PRO A 26 17.06 8.52 8.39
CA PRO A 26 15.63 8.38 8.57
C PRO A 26 15.05 7.63 7.38
N ILE A 27 14.23 6.60 7.64
CA ILE A 27 13.53 5.87 6.58
C ILE A 27 12.76 6.92 5.76
N LEU A 28 13.19 7.10 4.51
CA LEU A 28 12.63 8.07 3.59
C LEU A 28 11.69 7.39 2.59
N GLU A 29 11.84 6.09 2.41
CA GLU A 29 11.14 5.33 1.37
C GLU A 29 10.86 3.90 1.82
N LEU A 30 9.64 3.41 1.55
CA LEU A 30 9.24 2.02 1.69
C LEU A 30 9.08 1.45 0.28
N GLU A 31 10.10 0.76 -0.21
CA GLU A 31 10.20 0.29 -1.60
C GLU A 31 9.08 -0.69 -1.99
N ALA A 32 8.57 -0.59 -3.22
CA ALA A 32 7.63 -1.57 -3.77
C ALA A 32 8.16 -3.01 -3.64
N LEU A 33 7.29 -3.93 -3.26
CA LEU A 33 7.64 -5.35 -3.03
C LEU A 33 7.44 -6.21 -4.29
N ARG A 34 6.85 -5.63 -5.34
CA ARG A 34 6.64 -6.27 -6.64
C ARG A 34 6.91 -5.28 -7.76
N GLN A 35 7.22 -5.84 -8.93
CA GLN A 35 7.53 -5.11 -10.15
C GLN A 35 6.63 -5.58 -11.31
N ASN A 36 6.30 -4.65 -12.19
CA ASN A 36 5.55 -4.88 -13.42
C ASN A 36 6.49 -4.76 -14.63
N ASN A 37 6.59 -5.83 -15.42
CA ASN A 37 7.52 -5.90 -16.55
C ASN A 37 6.98 -5.27 -17.85
N ASN A 38 5.73 -4.77 -17.85
CA ASN A 38 5.09 -4.19 -19.03
C ASN A 38 5.39 -2.69 -19.20
N PHE A 39 6.07 -2.06 -18.24
CA PHE A 39 6.35 -0.63 -18.21
C PHE A 39 7.85 -0.36 -18.04
N SER A 40 8.32 0.75 -18.61
CA SER A 40 9.70 1.22 -18.38
C SER A 40 9.96 1.56 -16.91
N THR A 41 8.93 2.02 -16.18
CA THR A 41 8.97 2.12 -14.71
C THR A 41 8.13 1.01 -14.09
N PRO A 42 8.72 0.08 -13.32
CA PRO A 42 8.04 -1.16 -12.94
C PRO A 42 7.11 -1.02 -11.73
N PHE A 43 7.01 0.18 -11.13
CA PHE A 43 6.21 0.45 -9.94
C PHE A 43 5.74 1.90 -9.94
N ARG A 44 4.70 2.16 -9.15
CA ARG A 44 4.17 3.50 -8.86
C ARG A 44 4.92 4.11 -7.68
N VAL A 45 4.83 5.42 -7.54
CA VAL A 45 5.41 6.15 -6.39
C VAL A 45 4.33 6.99 -5.74
N LEU A 46 3.99 6.67 -4.50
CA LEU A 46 3.17 7.49 -3.62
C LEU A 46 4.10 8.40 -2.81
N GLU A 47 4.10 9.70 -3.09
CA GLU A 47 4.66 10.71 -2.20
C GLU A 47 3.60 11.06 -1.15
N THR A 48 3.98 11.12 0.12
CA THR A 48 3.06 11.49 1.21
C THR A 48 3.72 12.41 2.23
N THR A 49 2.92 13.30 2.82
CA THR A 49 3.33 14.17 3.93
C THR A 49 3.56 13.41 5.24
N ILE A 50 3.10 12.16 5.32
CA ILE A 50 3.32 11.29 6.48
C ILE A 50 4.81 11.04 6.65
N SER A 51 5.30 11.31 7.85
CA SER A 51 6.73 11.24 8.19
C SER A 51 7.12 9.97 8.94
N ASP A 52 6.18 9.39 9.70
CA ASP A 52 6.38 8.17 10.47
C ASP A 52 6.05 6.96 9.60
N ALA A 53 7.01 6.06 9.39
CA ALA A 53 6.78 4.84 8.62
C ALA A 53 5.86 3.84 9.35
N SER A 54 5.88 3.84 10.69
CA SER A 54 5.22 2.81 11.50
C SER A 54 3.69 2.85 11.39
N VAL A 55 3.11 3.99 11.00
CA VAL A 55 1.65 4.07 10.79
C VAL A 55 1.18 3.20 9.61
N PHE A 56 2.08 2.83 8.70
CA PHE A 56 1.79 1.88 7.60
C PHE A 56 1.82 0.42 8.05
N ASP A 57 2.26 0.12 9.27
CA ASP A 57 2.25 -1.24 9.84
C ASP A 57 0.88 -1.61 10.44
N LYS A 58 -0.06 -0.66 10.51
CA LYS A 58 -1.44 -0.93 10.94
C LYS A 58 -2.16 -1.86 9.94
N PRO A 59 -3.14 -2.67 10.39
CA PRO A 59 -3.93 -3.52 9.51
C PRO A 59 -4.73 -2.73 8.47
N TYR A 60 -4.91 -3.31 7.29
CA TYR A 60 -5.78 -2.79 6.24
C TYR A 60 -7.18 -3.39 6.38
N GLY A 61 -8.08 -2.66 7.03
CA GLY A 61 -9.44 -3.10 7.30
C GLY A 61 -9.46 -4.31 8.21
N LYS A 62 -10.30 -5.30 7.90
CA LYS A 62 -10.36 -6.58 8.63
C LYS A 62 -9.28 -7.60 8.24
N THR A 63 -8.30 -7.21 7.42
CA THR A 63 -7.27 -8.15 6.94
C THR A 63 -6.09 -8.20 7.90
N GLU A 64 -5.34 -9.32 7.89
CA GLU A 64 -4.05 -9.43 8.59
C GLU A 64 -2.89 -8.75 7.84
N LEU A 65 -3.18 -8.05 6.73
CA LEU A 65 -2.17 -7.34 5.94
C LEU A 65 -2.00 -5.93 6.46
N THR A 66 -0.77 -5.44 6.50
CA THR A 66 -0.51 -4.03 6.82
C THR A 66 -0.87 -3.12 5.65
N ILE A 67 -1.22 -1.87 5.93
CA ILE A 67 -1.49 -0.83 4.91
C ILE A 67 -0.31 -0.74 3.93
N GLY A 68 0.92 -0.67 4.46
CA GLY A 68 2.13 -0.60 3.66
C GLY A 68 2.31 -1.83 2.77
N TYR A 69 2.05 -3.03 3.29
CA TYR A 69 2.15 -4.25 2.50
C TYR A 69 1.12 -4.29 1.37
N VAL A 70 -0.12 -3.86 1.62
CA VAL A 70 -1.16 -3.77 0.59
C VAL A 70 -0.71 -2.88 -0.57
N LEU A 71 -0.26 -1.66 -0.28
CA LEU A 71 0.23 -0.73 -1.32
C LEU A 71 1.44 -1.29 -2.06
N ARG A 72 2.44 -1.77 -1.32
CA ARG A 72 3.75 -2.16 -1.88
C ARG A 72 3.69 -3.46 -2.68
N TYR A 73 2.87 -4.42 -2.28
CA TYR A 73 2.79 -5.73 -2.92
C TYR A 73 1.63 -5.85 -3.92
N TYR A 74 0.42 -5.46 -3.53
CA TYR A 74 -0.77 -5.65 -4.38
C TYR A 74 -0.92 -4.55 -5.43
N PHE A 75 -0.43 -3.35 -5.13
CA PHE A 75 -0.55 -2.18 -6.00
C PHE A 75 0.79 -1.65 -6.50
N TYR A 76 1.87 -2.43 -6.35
CA TYR A 76 3.21 -2.13 -6.88
C TYR A 76 3.65 -0.69 -6.57
N THR A 77 3.43 -0.23 -5.35
CA THR A 77 3.61 1.18 -5.01
C THR A 77 4.71 1.36 -3.97
N THR A 78 5.75 2.10 -4.34
CA THR A 78 6.73 2.60 -3.39
C THR A 78 6.15 3.79 -2.63
N ILE A 79 6.38 3.88 -1.32
CA ILE A 79 5.88 4.97 -0.48
C ILE A 79 7.05 5.87 -0.09
N LYS A 80 7.07 7.11 -0.58
CA LYS A 80 8.02 8.15 -0.20
C LYS A 80 7.43 9.01 0.92
N LEU A 81 8.08 8.95 2.07
CA LEU A 81 7.68 9.68 3.27
C LEU A 81 8.22 11.11 3.23
N LYS A 82 7.65 11.99 4.07
CA LYS A 82 8.12 13.38 4.24
C LYS A 82 8.10 14.19 2.94
N GLY A 83 7.18 13.90 2.03
CA GLY A 83 6.94 14.70 0.84
C GLY A 83 6.18 15.98 1.15
N ASP A 84 6.20 16.93 0.22
CA ASP A 84 5.50 18.22 0.36
C ASP A 84 3.98 18.10 0.17
N SER A 85 3.51 17.01 -0.45
CA SER A 85 2.10 16.76 -0.75
C SER A 85 1.82 15.27 -0.92
N ASN A 86 0.54 14.90 -0.82
CA ASN A 86 0.08 13.55 -1.14
C ASN A 86 -0.16 13.44 -2.66
N ARG A 87 0.66 12.67 -3.36
CA ARG A 87 0.60 12.51 -4.82
C ARG A 87 1.03 11.13 -5.26
N LEU A 88 0.29 10.55 -6.21
CA LEU A 88 0.65 9.30 -6.87
C LEU A 88 1.24 9.60 -8.24
N THR A 89 2.42 9.05 -8.52
CA THR A 89 2.98 8.92 -9.87
C THR A 89 2.76 7.49 -10.36
N SER A 90 2.03 7.34 -11.45
CA SER A 90 1.73 6.06 -12.11
C SER A 90 2.94 5.52 -12.89
N MET A 91 2.88 4.25 -13.32
CA MET A 91 3.95 3.57 -14.07
C MET A 91 4.21 4.16 -15.47
N ASP A 92 3.26 4.91 -16.00
CA ASP A 92 3.37 5.67 -17.25
C ASP A 92 3.91 7.11 -17.03
N GLY A 93 4.20 7.48 -15.78
CA GLY A 93 4.66 8.82 -15.39
C GLY A 93 3.53 9.83 -15.12
N SER A 94 2.27 9.48 -15.37
CA SER A 94 1.11 10.33 -15.07
C SER A 94 1.01 10.60 -13.57
N LYS A 95 0.60 11.81 -13.18
CA LYS A 95 0.53 12.24 -11.77
C LYS A 95 -0.90 12.54 -11.33
N PHE A 96 -1.25 12.09 -10.13
CA PHE A 96 -2.59 12.20 -9.57
C PHE A 96 -2.53 12.73 -8.14
N ASN A 97 -3.40 13.68 -7.82
CA ASN A 97 -3.53 14.19 -6.46
C ASN A 97 -4.21 13.13 -5.59
N ILE A 98 -3.65 12.88 -4.41
CA ILE A 98 -4.25 12.01 -3.40
C ILE A 98 -4.83 12.89 -2.30
N GLN A 99 -5.94 12.46 -1.70
CA GLN A 99 -6.57 13.20 -0.62
C GLN A 99 -5.56 13.51 0.49
N SER A 100 -5.50 14.78 0.89
CA SER A 100 -4.66 15.22 1.99
C SER A 100 -5.21 14.68 3.30
N SER A 101 -4.41 13.87 3.98
CA SER A 101 -4.70 13.32 5.31
C SER A 101 -3.39 13.00 6.02
N ASN A 102 -3.41 13.04 7.35
CA ASN A 102 -2.35 12.53 8.21
C ASN A 102 -2.59 11.08 8.64
N ASP A 103 -3.72 10.49 8.27
CA ASP A 103 -4.02 9.07 8.49
C ASP A 103 -3.55 8.24 7.29
N ALA A 104 -2.63 7.31 7.54
CA ALA A 104 -2.10 6.40 6.52
C ALA A 104 -3.19 5.56 5.84
N LEU A 105 -4.26 5.19 6.56
CA LEU A 105 -5.35 4.42 5.99
C LEU A 105 -6.15 5.25 4.98
N GLU A 106 -6.44 6.52 5.28
CA GLU A 106 -7.15 7.40 4.35
C GLU A 106 -6.31 7.68 3.10
N VAL A 107 -5.01 7.94 3.27
CA VAL A 107 -4.07 8.11 2.15
C VAL A 107 -4.02 6.85 1.30
N ALA A 108 -3.95 5.67 1.92
CA ALA A 108 -3.91 4.40 1.21
C ALA A 108 -5.21 4.11 0.45
N LYS A 109 -6.37 4.31 1.07
CA LYS A 109 -7.68 4.13 0.40
C LYS A 109 -7.81 5.07 -0.81
N SER A 110 -7.53 6.36 -0.63
CA SER A 110 -7.56 7.33 -1.73
C SER A 110 -6.58 6.98 -2.86
N THR A 111 -5.39 6.48 -2.51
CA THR A 111 -4.41 5.99 -3.50
C THR A 111 -4.93 4.78 -4.27
N ILE A 112 -5.50 3.81 -3.57
CA ILE A 112 -6.05 2.59 -4.18
C ILE A 112 -7.24 2.91 -5.07
N ASP A 113 -8.11 3.85 -4.68
CA ASP A 113 -9.23 4.30 -5.51
C ASP A 113 -8.76 4.92 -6.84
N VAL A 114 -7.72 5.76 -6.78
CA VAL A 114 -7.09 6.33 -7.99
C VAL A 114 -6.50 5.23 -8.87
N ILE A 115 -5.80 4.24 -8.27
CA ILE A 115 -5.23 3.10 -9.00
C ILE A 115 -6.35 2.25 -9.62
N ALA A 116 -7.42 1.97 -8.89
CA ALA A 116 -8.56 1.18 -9.37
C ALA A 116 -9.26 1.83 -10.58
N GLY A 117 -9.17 3.15 -10.74
CA GLY A 117 -9.63 3.87 -11.93
C GLY A 117 -8.76 3.70 -13.18
N MET A 118 -7.57 3.10 -13.07
CA MET A 118 -6.65 2.83 -14.19
C MET A 118 -6.89 1.45 -14.80
N SER A 119 -6.53 1.23 -16.07
CA SER A 119 -6.73 -0.06 -16.74
C SER A 119 -6.09 -1.24 -15.99
N PHE A 120 -4.77 -1.19 -15.74
CA PHE A 120 -4.08 -2.25 -14.99
C PHE A 120 -4.45 -2.27 -13.51
N GLY A 121 -4.66 -1.08 -12.93
CA GLY A 121 -4.99 -0.96 -11.51
C GLY A 121 -6.39 -1.47 -11.17
N SER A 122 -7.35 -1.41 -12.09
CA SER A 122 -8.68 -2.00 -11.93
C SER A 122 -8.61 -3.54 -11.80
N GLU A 123 -7.71 -4.19 -12.54
CA GLU A 123 -7.50 -5.64 -12.44
C GLU A 123 -6.78 -6.01 -11.14
N GLU A 124 -5.77 -5.24 -10.73
CA GLU A 124 -5.09 -5.37 -9.44
C GLU A 124 -6.08 -5.26 -8.28
N TYR A 125 -6.93 -4.24 -8.33
CA TYR A 125 -7.96 -3.99 -7.33
C TYR A 125 -8.99 -5.11 -7.26
N ARG A 126 -9.55 -5.53 -8.39
CA ARG A 126 -10.52 -6.64 -8.44
C ARG A 126 -9.94 -7.92 -7.84
N LYS A 127 -8.72 -8.30 -8.22
CA LYS A 127 -8.04 -9.49 -7.67
C LYS A 127 -7.84 -9.38 -6.16
N PHE A 128 -7.53 -8.19 -5.65
CA PHE A 128 -7.36 -7.95 -4.22
C PHE A 128 -8.70 -8.08 -3.48
N ILE A 129 -9.76 -7.44 -3.98
CA ILE A 129 -11.11 -7.51 -3.41
C ILE A 129 -11.66 -8.95 -3.42
N ASP A 130 -11.57 -9.65 -4.55
CA ASP A 130 -12.02 -11.04 -4.68
C ASP A 130 -11.34 -11.95 -3.66
N LYS A 131 -10.06 -11.69 -3.35
CA LYS A 131 -9.27 -12.48 -2.42
C LYS A 131 -9.54 -12.15 -0.94
N TYR A 132 -9.64 -10.87 -0.59
CA TYR A 132 -9.63 -10.43 0.82
C TYR A 132 -10.99 -9.97 1.34
N PHE A 133 -11.91 -9.63 0.45
CA PHE A 133 -13.25 -9.16 0.79
C PHE A 133 -14.35 -9.94 0.04
N PRO A 134 -14.29 -11.29 -0.05
CA PRO A 134 -15.24 -12.07 -0.82
C PRO A 134 -16.66 -11.87 -0.29
N GLY A 135 -17.59 -11.53 -1.18
CA GLY A 135 -18.99 -11.28 -0.85
C GLY A 135 -19.23 -10.06 0.04
N CYS A 136 -18.22 -9.21 0.25
CA CYS A 136 -18.36 -7.97 1.00
C CYS A 136 -18.47 -6.74 0.10
N ILE A 137 -17.68 -6.67 -0.97
CA ILE A 137 -17.71 -5.56 -1.92
C ILE A 137 -18.34 -6.03 -3.24
N ASP A 138 -19.35 -5.31 -3.72
CA ASP A 138 -20.04 -5.59 -4.99
C ASP A 138 -20.46 -4.29 -5.68
N TYR A 139 -19.65 -3.89 -6.68
CA TYR A 139 -19.88 -2.68 -7.48
C TYR A 139 -21.06 -2.79 -8.43
N THR A 140 -21.53 -3.99 -8.76
CA THR A 140 -22.68 -4.16 -9.68
C THR A 140 -23.98 -3.66 -9.07
N LYS A 141 -24.00 -3.50 -7.74
CA LYS A 141 -25.13 -2.98 -6.98
C LYS A 141 -25.03 -1.50 -6.68
N VAL A 142 -23.93 -0.82 -7.05
CA VAL A 142 -23.73 0.61 -6.80
C VAL A 142 -24.33 1.41 -7.95
N PRO A 143 -25.23 2.40 -7.70
CA PRO A 143 -25.75 3.25 -8.75
C PRO A 143 -24.64 4.15 -9.30
N ASN A 144 -24.71 4.47 -10.60
CA ASN A 144 -23.83 5.43 -11.24
C ASN A 144 -24.66 6.56 -11.90
N PRO A 145 -24.56 7.82 -11.42
CA PRO A 145 -23.69 8.28 -10.34
C PRO A 145 -24.17 7.82 -8.96
N CYS A 146 -23.23 7.57 -8.04
CA CYS A 146 -23.56 7.34 -6.64
C CYS A 146 -23.62 8.67 -5.89
N ALA A 147 -24.60 8.82 -5.02
CA ALA A 147 -24.75 10.00 -4.17
C ALA A 147 -25.01 9.57 -2.73
N SER A 148 -24.35 10.23 -1.78
CA SER A 148 -24.54 10.06 -0.34
C SER A 148 -24.73 11.42 0.32
N THR A 149 -25.44 11.43 1.45
CA THR A 149 -25.57 12.61 2.31
C THR A 149 -24.26 12.85 3.06
N LYS A 150 -24.05 14.08 3.53
CA LYS A 150 -22.89 14.45 4.38
C LYS A 150 -23.14 14.25 5.87
N GLU A 151 -24.19 13.51 6.23
CA GLU A 151 -24.51 13.28 7.63
C GLU A 151 -23.50 12.32 8.26
N TYR A 152 -23.19 12.56 9.53
CA TYR A 152 -22.29 11.71 10.29
C TYR A 152 -23.09 10.76 11.18
N GLN A 153 -23.30 9.55 10.69
CA GLN A 153 -23.95 8.41 11.36
C GLN A 153 -23.10 7.15 11.08
N PRO A 154 -21.96 6.98 11.78
CA PRO A 154 -20.92 6.08 11.33
C PRO A 154 -21.36 4.61 11.36
N VAL A 155 -20.90 3.87 10.36
CA VAL A 155 -21.16 2.43 10.23
C VAL A 155 -19.86 1.67 9.98
N CYS A 156 -19.80 0.42 10.43
CA CYS A 156 -18.67 -0.47 10.22
C CYS A 156 -19.01 -1.43 9.08
N GLY A 157 -18.25 -1.35 8.00
CA GLY A 157 -18.40 -2.22 6.85
C GLY A 157 -17.93 -3.64 7.11
N CYS A 158 -18.45 -4.59 6.32
CA CYS A 158 -17.97 -5.97 6.34
C CYS A 158 -16.51 -6.12 5.91
N ASP A 159 -15.87 -5.06 5.44
CA ASP A 159 -14.46 -4.92 5.09
C ASP A 159 -13.61 -4.39 6.25
N GLY A 160 -14.24 -4.07 7.39
CA GLY A 160 -13.57 -3.53 8.57
C GLY A 160 -13.21 -2.06 8.45
N PHE A 161 -13.83 -1.32 7.52
CA PHE A 161 -13.70 0.14 7.45
C PHE A 161 -14.90 0.85 8.07
N THR A 162 -14.62 1.94 8.79
CA THR A 162 -15.64 2.89 9.19
C THR A 162 -15.97 3.82 8.03
N TYR A 163 -17.26 4.04 7.80
CA TYR A 163 -17.80 5.00 6.85
C TYR A 163 -18.61 6.06 7.58
N ASN A 164 -18.68 7.30 7.09
CA ASN A 164 -19.40 8.36 7.80
C ASN A 164 -20.89 8.07 7.89
N ASN A 165 -21.44 7.36 6.91
CA ASN A 165 -22.82 6.89 6.90
C ASN A 165 -22.99 5.67 6.00
N ARG A 166 -24.17 5.05 6.08
CA ARG A 166 -24.56 3.89 5.26
C ARG A 166 -24.54 4.18 3.76
N GLY A 167 -24.84 5.42 3.35
CA GLY A 167 -24.79 5.83 1.95
C GLY A 167 -23.36 5.81 1.40
N GLU A 168 -22.39 6.32 2.16
CA GLU A 168 -20.97 6.23 1.79
C GLU A 168 -20.47 4.78 1.73
N ALA A 169 -20.84 3.94 2.70
CA ALA A 169 -20.50 2.51 2.66
C ALA A 169 -21.07 1.84 1.41
N TYR A 170 -22.32 2.13 1.08
CA TYR A 170 -22.97 1.63 -0.12
C TYR A 170 -22.29 2.13 -1.41
N CYS A 171 -21.91 3.41 -1.50
CA CYS A 171 -21.17 3.94 -2.64
C CYS A 171 -19.78 3.31 -2.80
N ALA A 172 -19.18 2.84 -1.72
CA ALA A 172 -17.94 2.04 -1.75
C ALA A 172 -18.16 0.57 -2.13
N GLY A 173 -19.42 0.15 -2.38
CA GLY A 173 -19.79 -1.23 -2.75
C GLY A 173 -19.98 -2.17 -1.56
N VAL A 174 -19.91 -1.68 -0.32
CA VAL A 174 -20.02 -2.50 0.90
C VAL A 174 -21.44 -3.03 1.08
N GLN A 175 -21.57 -4.36 1.15
CA GLN A 175 -22.87 -5.05 1.15
C GLN A 175 -23.51 -5.21 2.53
N ARG A 176 -22.70 -5.19 3.60
CA ARG A 176 -23.17 -5.38 4.97
C ARG A 176 -22.46 -4.40 5.88
N VAL A 177 -23.22 -3.78 6.77
CA VAL A 177 -22.71 -2.84 7.77
C VAL A 177 -23.38 -3.09 9.12
N SER A 178 -22.71 -2.72 10.21
CA SER A 178 -23.32 -2.54 11.54
C SER A 178 -23.49 -1.06 11.88
N ASP A 179 -24.47 -0.74 12.72
CA ASP A 179 -24.85 0.64 13.09
C ASP A 179 -23.93 1.26 14.17
N SER A 180 -22.61 1.13 13.97
CA SER A 180 -21.56 1.75 14.78
C SER A 180 -20.25 1.76 14.00
N ALA A 181 -19.31 2.64 14.34
CA ALA A 181 -17.95 2.61 13.81
C ALA A 181 -17.23 1.28 14.15
N CYS A 182 -16.25 0.90 13.34
CA CYS A 182 -15.40 -0.25 13.66
C CYS A 182 -14.59 0.01 14.93
N GLN A 183 -14.29 -1.08 15.67
CA GLN A 183 -13.46 -1.05 16.88
C GLN A 183 -11.98 -1.01 16.56
#